data_AF-K9UXA6-F1
#
_entry.id   AF-K9UXA6-F1
#
_cell.length_a   1.000
_cell.length_b   1.000
_cell.length_c   1.000
_cell.angle_alpha   90.00
_cell.angle_beta   90.00
_cell.angle_gamma   90.00
#
_symmetry.space_group_name_H-M   'P 1'
#
loop_
_entity.id
_entity.type
_entity.pdbx_description
1 polymer ?
#
loop_
_entity_poly.entity_id
_entity_poly.type
_entity_poly.pdbx_seq_one_letter_code
_entity_poly.pdbx_strand_id
1 'polypeptide(L)'
;MLDAFSRAVVAADASTSTVSDIGALKAFIASGNRRLDAVNAIASNASCMVSDAIAGMICENQGLIQAGGNCYPNRRMAACLRDGEIVLRYITYAILAGDASVLDDRCLNGLKETYAALGVPTTSTVRAVQIMKAQAVAHIQDNPSESFAGAKLRKMGAPVVDDRCSSLVAEASSYFDRVISALS
;
A
#
# COMPACT_ATOMS: atom_id res chain seq x y z
N MET A 1 -10.16 5.79 -13.19
CA MET A 1 -9.72 4.52 -12.60
C MET A 1 -10.35 3.37 -13.34
N LEU A 2 -9.57 2.31 -13.47
CA LEU A 2 -9.90 1.02 -14.05
C LEU A 2 -9.73 -0.03 -12.95
N ASP A 3 -10.23 -1.22 -13.23
CA ASP A 3 -9.99 -2.46 -12.50
C ASP A 3 -9.36 -3.50 -13.44
N ALA A 4 -9.00 -4.68 -12.93
CA ALA A 4 -8.36 -5.72 -13.73
C ALA A 4 -9.15 -6.12 -15.00
N PHE A 5 -10.49 -6.05 -14.97
CA PHE A 5 -11.36 -6.44 -16.08
C PHE A 5 -11.43 -5.33 -17.14
N SER A 6 -11.75 -4.12 -16.72
CA SER A 6 -11.79 -2.95 -17.60
C SER A 6 -10.42 -2.61 -18.18
N ARG A 7 -9.32 -2.93 -17.47
CA ARG A 7 -7.96 -2.90 -18.02
C ARG A 7 -7.82 -3.82 -19.24
N ALA A 8 -8.32 -5.05 -19.16
CA ALA A 8 -8.30 -5.99 -20.29
C ALA A 8 -9.17 -5.51 -21.45
N VAL A 9 -10.32 -4.88 -21.16
CA VAL A 9 -11.18 -4.27 -22.18
C VAL A 9 -10.46 -3.14 -22.91
N VAL A 10 -9.83 -2.21 -22.19
CA VAL A 10 -9.06 -1.10 -22.78
C VAL A 10 -7.91 -1.63 -23.65
N ALA A 11 -7.25 -2.71 -23.22
CA ALA A 11 -6.19 -3.34 -24.02
C ALA A 11 -6.72 -3.94 -25.34
N ALA A 12 -7.89 -4.58 -25.32
CA ALA A 12 -8.50 -5.14 -26.53
C ALA A 12 -9.06 -4.06 -27.47
N ASP A 13 -9.61 -2.98 -26.92
CA ASP A 13 -10.14 -1.85 -27.67
C ASP A 13 -9.05 -1.11 -28.47
N ALA A 14 -7.80 -1.11 -28.00
CA ALA A 14 -6.67 -0.52 -28.71
C ALA A 14 -6.44 -1.11 -30.13
N SER A 15 -6.89 -2.35 -30.37
CA SER A 15 -6.92 -2.99 -31.70
C SER A 15 -8.34 -3.28 -32.17
N THR A 16 -9.36 -2.62 -31.60
CA THR A 16 -10.80 -2.84 -31.89
C THR A 16 -11.19 -4.32 -31.85
N SER A 17 -10.55 -5.08 -30.95
CA SER A 17 -10.67 -6.53 -30.84
C SER A 17 -11.56 -6.92 -29.67
N THR A 18 -12.13 -8.12 -29.70
CA THR A 18 -12.83 -8.69 -28.55
C THR A 18 -11.83 -9.19 -27.50
N VAL A 19 -12.23 -9.20 -26.23
CA VAL A 19 -11.44 -9.83 -25.15
C VAL A 19 -11.50 -11.35 -25.34
N SER A 20 -10.41 -11.93 -25.87
CA SER A 20 -10.32 -13.36 -26.20
C SER A 20 -9.67 -14.20 -25.09
N ASP A 21 -8.76 -13.62 -24.30
CA ASP A 21 -8.17 -14.30 -23.14
C ASP A 21 -9.06 -14.17 -21.89
N ILE A 22 -9.91 -15.18 -21.70
CA ILE A 22 -10.77 -15.31 -20.51
C ILE A 22 -10.05 -16.07 -19.39
N GLY A 23 -8.88 -16.68 -19.65
CA GLY A 23 -8.14 -17.48 -18.69
C GLY A 23 -7.65 -16.64 -17.51
N ALA A 24 -7.02 -15.50 -17.81
CA ALA A 24 -6.57 -14.54 -16.79
C ALA A 24 -7.74 -14.00 -15.95
N LEU A 25 -8.88 -13.69 -16.58
CA LEU A 25 -10.07 -13.20 -15.88
C LEU A 25 -10.65 -14.27 -14.94
N LYS A 26 -10.72 -15.53 -15.38
CA LYS A 26 -11.16 -16.64 -14.52
C LYS A 26 -10.19 -16.87 -13.35
N ALA A 27 -8.88 -16.77 -13.58
CA ALA A 27 -7.89 -16.88 -12.51
C ALA A 27 -8.04 -15.75 -11.48
N PHE A 28 -8.32 -14.52 -11.93
CA PHE A 28 -8.62 -13.40 -11.04
C PHE A 28 -9.82 -13.69 -10.16
N ILE A 29 -10.94 -14.17 -10.74
CA ILE A 29 -12.15 -14.56 -9.99
C ILE A 29 -11.85 -15.69 -9.01
N ALA A 30 -11.09 -16.72 -9.42
CA ALA A 30 -10.72 -17.84 -8.56
C ALA A 30 -9.89 -17.39 -7.35
N SER A 31 -9.06 -16.35 -7.50
CA SER A 31 -8.30 -15.73 -6.41
C SER A 31 -9.10 -14.70 -5.59
N GLY A 32 -10.36 -14.43 -5.95
CA GLY A 32 -11.16 -13.33 -5.41
C GLY A 32 -11.33 -13.37 -3.89
N ASN A 33 -11.62 -14.53 -3.30
CA ASN A 33 -11.73 -14.66 -1.84
C ASN A 33 -10.41 -14.31 -1.14
N ARG A 34 -9.27 -14.82 -1.65
CA ARG A 34 -7.95 -14.50 -1.11
C ARG A 34 -7.63 -13.00 -1.23
N ARG A 35 -8.08 -12.34 -2.30
CA ARG A 35 -7.94 -10.89 -2.49
C ARG A 35 -8.74 -10.11 -1.46
N LEU A 36 -9.98 -10.52 -1.18
CA LEU A 36 -10.80 -9.92 -0.13
C LEU A 36 -10.15 -10.11 1.25
N ASP A 37 -9.59 -11.27 1.53
CA ASP A 37 -8.84 -11.54 2.77
C ASP A 37 -7.59 -10.66 2.87
N ALA A 38 -6.83 -10.50 1.78
CA ALA A 38 -5.65 -9.63 1.75
C ALA A 38 -6.01 -8.15 2.00
N VAL A 39 -7.09 -7.66 1.39
CA VAL A 39 -7.61 -6.31 1.62
C VAL A 39 -8.09 -6.15 3.06
N ASN A 40 -8.82 -7.13 3.59
CA ASN A 40 -9.26 -7.15 4.97
C ASN A 40 -8.09 -7.15 5.97
N ALA A 41 -7.03 -7.90 5.69
CA ALA A 41 -5.82 -7.96 6.51
C ALA A 41 -5.14 -6.58 6.63
N ILE A 42 -5.08 -5.80 5.55
CA ILE A 42 -4.54 -4.44 5.59
C ILE A 42 -5.52 -3.49 6.27
N ALA A 43 -6.78 -3.45 5.82
CA ALA A 43 -7.78 -2.50 6.30
C ALA A 43 -8.05 -2.65 7.81
N SER A 44 -8.17 -3.88 8.31
CA SER A 44 -8.38 -4.16 9.74
C SER A 44 -7.19 -3.75 10.62
N ASN A 45 -6.00 -3.61 10.05
CA ASN A 45 -4.77 -3.26 10.78
C ASN A 45 -4.23 -1.87 10.43
N ALA A 46 -4.94 -1.08 9.61
CA ALA A 46 -4.43 0.15 9.01
C ALA A 46 -3.94 1.18 10.04
N SER A 47 -4.69 1.43 11.11
CA SER A 47 -4.29 2.38 12.15
C SER A 47 -3.01 1.96 12.87
N CYS A 48 -2.83 0.66 13.10
CA CYS A 48 -1.61 0.12 13.71
C CYS A 48 -0.43 0.28 12.75
N MET A 49 -0.60 -0.11 11.49
CA MET A 49 0.42 -0.01 10.45
C MET A 49 0.92 1.42 10.24
N VAL A 50 0.00 2.38 10.08
CA VAL A 50 0.35 3.79 9.83
C VAL A 50 1.09 4.38 11.03
N SER A 51 0.56 4.19 12.24
CA SER A 51 1.20 4.76 13.43
C SER A 51 2.59 4.15 13.70
N ASP A 52 2.73 2.83 13.51
CA ASP A 52 4.01 2.13 13.66
C ASP A 52 5.03 2.52 12.58
N ALA A 53 4.60 2.65 11.32
CA ALA A 53 5.48 3.03 10.23
C ALA A 53 6.02 4.47 10.36
N ILE A 54 5.16 5.42 10.75
CA ILE A 54 5.60 6.80 11.00
C ILE A 54 6.48 6.88 12.26
N ALA A 55 6.16 6.12 13.32
CA ALA A 55 7.02 6.03 14.49
C ALA A 55 8.39 5.43 14.16
N GLY A 56 8.44 4.39 13.33
CA GLY A 56 9.67 3.76 12.84
C GLY A 56 10.52 4.72 12.00
N MET A 57 9.90 5.45 11.08
CA MET A 57 10.57 6.50 10.32
C MET A 57 11.20 7.57 11.24
N ILE A 58 10.50 7.99 12.30
CA ILE A 58 11.00 8.96 13.28
C ILE A 58 12.09 8.35 14.16
N CYS A 59 11.96 7.07 14.56
CA CYS A 59 12.94 6.43 15.43
C CYS A 59 14.31 6.34 14.74
N GLU A 60 14.32 6.06 13.43
CA GLU A 60 15.51 6.04 12.59
C GLU A 60 16.06 7.44 12.26
N ASN A 61 15.21 8.48 12.26
CA ASN A 61 15.61 9.86 12.02
C ASN A 61 14.99 10.85 13.04
N GLN A 62 15.68 11.02 14.16
CA GLN A 62 15.26 11.92 15.25
C GLN A 62 15.16 13.39 14.83
N GLY A 63 15.86 13.81 13.77
CA GLY A 63 15.81 15.19 13.26
C GLY A 63 14.41 15.61 12.79
N LEU A 64 13.53 14.65 12.47
CA LEU A 64 12.17 14.92 12.02
C LEU A 64 11.29 15.60 13.08
N ILE A 65 11.54 15.36 14.37
CA ILE A 65 10.75 15.89 15.49
C ILE A 65 11.46 17.02 16.26
N GLN A 66 12.68 17.40 15.84
CA GLN A 66 13.42 18.51 16.41
C GLN A 66 13.03 19.85 15.76
N ALA A 67 13.58 20.96 16.25
CA ALA A 67 13.35 22.28 15.67
C ALA A 67 13.76 22.30 14.18
N GLY A 68 12.84 22.73 13.31
CA GLY A 68 13.02 22.69 11.85
C GLY A 68 12.66 21.35 11.19
N GLY A 69 12.44 20.29 11.96
CA GLY A 69 12.03 18.99 11.47
C GLY A 69 10.63 18.99 10.84
N ASN A 70 10.42 18.12 9.84
CA ASN A 70 9.17 18.12 9.08
C ASN A 70 8.00 17.37 9.76
N CYS A 71 8.22 16.74 10.92
CA CYS A 71 7.18 16.24 11.82
C CYS A 71 6.98 17.16 13.04
N TYR A 72 7.67 18.29 13.12
CA TYR A 72 7.50 19.32 14.15
C TYR A 72 6.75 20.55 13.60
N PRO A 73 5.80 21.17 14.32
CA PRO A 73 5.19 20.75 15.59
C PRO A 73 4.04 19.74 15.37
N ASN A 74 3.19 19.50 16.38
CA ASN A 74 2.06 18.54 16.34
C ASN A 74 1.21 18.56 15.06
N ARG A 75 0.96 19.74 14.49
CA ARG A 75 0.26 19.90 13.20
C ARG A 75 0.94 19.13 12.06
N ARG A 76 2.27 19.19 11.97
CA ARG A 76 3.02 18.49 10.92
C ARG A 76 3.06 16.99 11.16
N MET A 77 3.19 16.55 12.42
CA MET A 77 3.05 15.14 12.77
C MET A 77 1.69 14.58 12.34
N ALA A 78 0.60 15.30 12.64
CA ALA A 78 -0.75 14.90 12.23
C ALA A 78 -0.90 14.86 10.70
N ALA A 79 -0.31 15.82 9.97
CA ALA A 79 -0.30 15.79 8.51
C ALA A 79 0.47 14.57 7.96
N CYS A 80 1.61 14.24 8.55
CA CYS A 80 2.40 13.07 8.17
C CYS A 80 1.66 11.74 8.41
N LEU A 81 1.00 11.60 9.56
CA LEU A 81 0.13 10.45 9.86
C LEU A 81 -1.02 10.33 8.84
N ARG A 82 -1.71 11.44 8.56
CA ARG A 82 -2.78 11.49 7.56
C ARG A 82 -2.28 11.10 6.17
N ASP A 83 -1.12 11.60 5.76
CA ASP A 83 -0.53 11.27 4.45
C ASP A 83 -0.17 9.78 4.37
N GLY A 84 0.38 9.20 5.44
CA GLY A 84 0.63 7.75 5.53
C GLY A 84 -0.66 6.92 5.38
N GLU A 85 -1.74 7.34 6.03
CA GLU A 85 -3.06 6.71 5.89
C GLU A 85 -3.66 6.88 4.49
N ILE A 86 -3.51 8.06 3.86
CA ILE A 86 -3.96 8.31 2.50
C ILE A 86 -3.26 7.35 1.52
N VAL A 87 -1.93 7.25 1.61
CA VAL A 87 -1.15 6.35 0.75
C VAL A 87 -1.59 4.89 0.96
N LEU A 88 -1.66 4.42 2.20
CA LEU A 88 -2.06 3.04 2.50
C LEU A 88 -3.49 2.73 2.00
N ARG A 89 -4.40 3.70 2.12
CA ARG A 89 -5.78 3.56 1.63
C ARG A 89 -5.84 3.44 0.11
N TYR A 90 -5.10 4.27 -0.63
CA TYR A 90 -5.08 4.16 -2.10
C TYR A 90 -4.38 2.88 -2.60
N ILE A 91 -3.36 2.40 -1.88
CA ILE A 91 -2.78 1.08 -2.15
C ILE A 91 -3.83 -0.02 -1.93
N THR A 92 -4.59 0.06 -0.83
CA THR A 92 -5.66 -0.91 -0.53
C THR A 92 -6.74 -0.90 -1.62
N TYR A 93 -7.07 0.27 -2.18
CA TYR A 93 -7.97 0.37 -3.34
C TYR A 93 -7.39 -0.28 -4.59
N ALA A 94 -6.10 -0.06 -4.88
CA ALA A 94 -5.44 -0.69 -6.02
C ALA A 94 -5.41 -2.22 -5.88
N ILE A 95 -5.16 -2.75 -4.67
CA ILE A 95 -5.25 -4.19 -4.39
C ILE A 95 -6.67 -4.69 -4.60
N LEU A 96 -7.69 -3.99 -4.11
CA LEU A 96 -9.07 -4.44 -4.30
C LEU A 96 -9.49 -4.45 -5.77
N ALA A 97 -9.12 -3.42 -6.52
CA ALA A 97 -9.43 -3.28 -7.94
C ALA A 97 -8.57 -4.20 -8.84
N GLY A 98 -7.40 -4.64 -8.36
CA GLY A 98 -6.41 -5.35 -9.17
C GLY A 98 -5.79 -4.49 -10.27
N ASP A 99 -5.75 -3.18 -10.09
CA ASP A 99 -5.20 -2.21 -11.05
C ASP A 99 -4.66 -0.96 -10.35
N ALA A 100 -3.53 -0.45 -10.83
CA ALA A 100 -2.83 0.68 -10.22
C ALA A 100 -3.44 2.05 -10.51
N SER A 101 -4.35 2.18 -11.49
CA SER A 101 -4.80 3.50 -11.97
C SER A 101 -5.44 4.36 -10.88
N VAL A 102 -6.16 3.78 -9.92
CA VAL A 102 -6.73 4.56 -8.81
C VAL A 102 -5.65 5.19 -7.93
N LEU A 103 -4.53 4.49 -7.74
CA LEU A 103 -3.36 4.97 -7.00
C LEU A 103 -2.61 6.02 -7.83
N ASP A 104 -2.34 5.73 -9.10
CA ASP A 104 -1.63 6.63 -10.01
C ASP A 104 -2.38 7.95 -10.19
N ASP A 105 -3.66 7.88 -10.59
CA ASP A 105 -4.47 9.04 -10.99
C ASP A 105 -4.83 9.96 -9.81
N ARG A 106 -5.08 9.38 -8.62
CA ARG A 106 -5.71 10.10 -7.51
C ARG A 106 -4.80 10.29 -6.29
N CYS A 107 -3.65 9.64 -6.25
CA CYS A 107 -2.71 9.76 -5.15
C CYS A 107 -1.31 10.17 -5.60
N LEU A 108 -0.77 9.57 -6.67
CA LEU A 108 0.64 9.75 -7.03
C LEU A 108 0.88 10.91 -7.99
N ASN A 109 -0.06 11.17 -8.91
CA ASN A 109 0.06 12.26 -9.86
C ASN A 109 0.16 13.63 -9.15
N GLY A 110 1.30 14.30 -9.28
CA GLY A 110 1.59 15.58 -8.63
C GLY A 110 2.10 15.49 -7.19
N LEU A 111 2.24 14.28 -6.63
CA LEU A 111 2.62 14.10 -5.22
C LEU A 111 4.08 14.52 -4.97
N LYS A 112 4.99 14.15 -5.86
CA LYS A 112 6.42 14.49 -5.75
C LYS A 112 6.63 16.00 -5.80
N GLU A 113 5.95 16.68 -6.72
CA GLU A 113 5.97 18.12 -6.90
C GLU A 113 5.39 18.83 -5.67
N THR A 114 4.28 18.31 -5.13
CA THR A 114 3.67 18.82 -3.89
C THR A 114 4.63 18.69 -2.70
N TYR A 115 5.28 17.53 -2.54
CA TYR A 115 6.26 17.30 -1.49
C TYR A 115 7.51 18.16 -1.64
N ALA A 116 8.00 18.35 -2.86
CA ALA A 116 9.10 19.28 -3.13
C ALA A 116 8.73 20.72 -2.74
N ALA A 117 7.54 21.19 -3.13
CA ALA A 117 7.07 22.54 -2.81
C ALA A 117 6.86 22.76 -1.30
N LEU A 118 6.43 21.73 -0.57
CA LEU A 118 6.21 21.78 0.88
C LEU A 118 7.47 21.49 1.71
N GLY A 119 8.58 21.11 1.08
CA GLY A 119 9.82 20.71 1.76
C GLY A 119 9.71 19.39 2.52
N VAL A 120 8.85 18.47 2.07
CA VAL A 120 8.68 17.16 2.67
C VAL A 120 9.86 16.25 2.28
N PRO A 121 10.59 15.65 3.24
CA PRO A 121 11.76 14.84 2.94
C PRO A 121 11.37 13.50 2.29
N THR A 122 11.62 13.39 0.98
CA THR A 122 11.31 12.21 0.18
C THR A 122 11.86 10.91 0.78
N THR A 123 13.10 10.91 1.27
CA THR A 123 13.75 9.71 1.83
C THR A 123 13.02 9.19 3.07
N SER A 124 12.53 10.08 3.93
CA SER A 124 11.74 9.70 5.11
C SER A 124 10.37 9.17 4.70
N THR A 125 9.70 9.81 3.73
CA THR A 125 8.43 9.30 3.21
C THR A 125 8.58 7.91 2.59
N VAL A 126 9.61 7.71 1.75
CA VAL A 126 9.94 6.40 1.17
C VAL A 126 10.17 5.36 2.26
N ARG A 127 10.89 5.73 3.34
CA ARG A 127 11.13 4.81 4.46
C ARG A 127 9.84 4.40 5.18
N ALA A 128 8.92 5.33 5.44
CA ALA A 128 7.61 4.99 6.00
C ALA A 128 6.82 4.04 5.09
N VAL A 129 6.83 4.26 3.77
CA VAL A 129 6.17 3.39 2.79
C VAL A 129 6.81 1.99 2.76
N GLN A 130 8.13 1.88 2.89
CA GLN A 130 8.82 0.59 2.99
C GLN A 130 8.42 -0.20 4.25
N ILE A 131 8.28 0.48 5.39
CA ILE A 131 7.82 -0.18 6.63
C ILE A 131 6.37 -0.66 6.45
N MET A 132 5.48 0.17 5.91
CA MET A 132 4.10 -0.24 5.61
C MET A 132 4.03 -1.40 4.63
N LYS A 133 4.92 -1.45 3.62
CA LYS A 133 5.05 -2.59 2.70
C LYS A 133 5.35 -3.87 3.46
N ALA A 134 6.37 -3.86 4.32
CA ALA A 134 6.76 -5.05 5.09
C ALA A 134 5.64 -5.52 6.04
N GLN A 135 4.95 -4.59 6.69
CA GLN A 135 3.78 -4.88 7.54
C GLN A 135 2.63 -5.49 6.71
N ALA A 136 2.33 -4.94 5.53
CA ALA A 136 1.29 -5.46 4.65
C ALA A 136 1.59 -6.89 4.21
N VAL A 137 2.83 -7.19 3.82
CA VAL A 137 3.28 -8.55 3.50
C VAL A 137 3.02 -9.49 4.68
N ALA A 138 3.43 -9.10 5.89
CA ALA A 138 3.26 -9.92 7.08
C ALA A 138 1.77 -10.17 7.41
N HIS A 139 0.92 -9.16 7.27
CA HIS A 139 -0.52 -9.30 7.52
C HIS A 139 -1.25 -10.12 6.44
N ILE A 140 -0.92 -9.95 5.16
CA ILE A 140 -1.50 -10.75 4.07
C ILE A 140 -1.15 -12.24 4.24
N GLN A 141 0.07 -12.54 4.69
CA GLN A 141 0.51 -13.91 4.96
C GLN A 141 0.02 -14.47 6.31
N ASP A 142 -0.76 -13.68 7.07
CA ASP A 142 -1.17 -13.92 8.45
C ASP A 142 -0.01 -14.32 9.38
N ASN A 143 1.17 -13.75 9.11
CA ASN A 143 2.41 -14.04 9.80
C ASN A 143 3.10 -12.81 10.43
N PRO A 144 2.38 -11.89 11.11
CA PRO A 144 3.06 -10.86 11.90
C PRO A 144 3.79 -11.50 13.09
N SER A 145 4.94 -10.93 13.44
CA SER A 145 5.79 -11.39 14.55
C SER A 145 5.51 -10.64 15.85
N GLU A 146 5.59 -11.34 16.98
CA GLU A 146 5.46 -10.74 18.31
C GLU A 146 6.50 -9.65 18.59
N SER A 147 7.71 -9.75 18.04
CA SER A 147 8.79 -8.78 18.24
C SER A 147 8.44 -7.37 17.72
N PHE A 148 7.66 -7.28 16.65
CA PHE A 148 7.23 -5.99 16.09
C PHE A 148 5.86 -5.56 16.63
N ALA A 149 4.93 -6.49 16.84
CA ALA A 149 3.55 -6.13 17.20
C ALA A 149 3.28 -6.09 18.71
N GLY A 150 4.05 -6.83 19.52
CA GLY A 150 3.83 -6.96 20.97
C GLY A 150 2.36 -7.26 21.31
N ALA A 151 1.80 -6.50 22.26
CA ALA A 151 0.41 -6.62 22.68
C ALA A 151 -0.63 -6.24 21.59
N LYS A 152 -0.21 -5.62 20.49
CA LYS A 152 -1.07 -5.25 19.36
C LYS A 152 -1.07 -6.30 18.25
N LEU A 153 -0.47 -7.47 18.45
CA LEU A 153 -0.48 -8.56 17.49
C LEU A 153 -1.91 -8.94 17.11
N ARG A 154 -2.15 -9.06 15.80
CA ARG A 154 -3.42 -9.51 15.23
C ARG A 154 -3.17 -10.67 14.27
N LYS A 155 -4.02 -11.69 14.37
CA LYS A 155 -4.10 -12.80 13.42
C LYS A 155 -5.47 -12.75 12.75
N MET A 156 -5.49 -12.91 11.44
CA MET A 156 -6.70 -12.81 10.62
C MET A 156 -7.48 -14.12 10.60
N GLY A 157 -6.80 -15.26 10.78
CA GLY A 157 -7.43 -16.58 10.78
C GLY A 157 -7.93 -17.02 9.41
N ALA A 158 -7.38 -16.45 8.33
CA ALA A 158 -7.71 -16.86 6.97
C ALA A 158 -7.22 -18.30 6.72
N PRO A 159 -7.89 -19.10 5.86
CA PRO A 159 -7.45 -20.45 5.53
C PRO A 159 -6.02 -20.45 4.99
N VAL A 160 -5.09 -21.06 5.75
CA VAL A 160 -3.67 -21.08 5.39
C VAL A 160 -3.46 -22.08 4.26
N VAL A 161 -2.82 -21.62 3.20
CA VAL A 161 -2.38 -22.40 2.04
C VAL A 161 -0.85 -22.35 1.95
N ASP A 162 -0.24 -23.35 1.31
CA ASP A 162 1.23 -23.51 1.28
C ASP A 162 1.95 -22.28 0.76
N ASP A 163 1.40 -21.64 -0.28
CA ASP A 163 2.00 -20.46 -0.92
C ASP A 163 1.71 -19.15 -0.17
N ARG A 164 0.89 -19.18 0.89
CA ARG A 164 0.46 -18.02 1.69
C ARG A 164 0.16 -16.77 0.86
N CYS A 165 -0.61 -16.95 -0.22
CA CYS A 165 -1.01 -15.87 -1.12
C CYS A 165 0.17 -15.12 -1.77
N SER A 166 1.28 -15.81 -2.05
CA SER A 166 2.52 -15.26 -2.63
C SER A 166 2.29 -14.31 -3.83
N SER A 167 1.36 -14.65 -4.72
CA SER A 167 1.01 -13.79 -5.86
C SER A 167 0.38 -12.46 -5.42
N LEU A 168 -0.52 -12.47 -4.43
CA LEU A 168 -1.13 -11.25 -3.90
C LEU A 168 -0.14 -10.42 -3.07
N VAL A 169 0.79 -11.09 -2.39
CA VAL A 169 1.90 -10.43 -1.69
C VAL A 169 2.80 -9.69 -2.68
N ALA A 170 3.16 -10.33 -3.80
CA ALA A 170 3.94 -9.71 -4.87
C ALA A 170 3.17 -8.55 -5.52
N GLU A 171 1.87 -8.72 -5.79
CA GLU A 171 1.03 -7.67 -6.34
C GLU A 171 0.91 -6.47 -5.38
N ALA A 172 0.56 -6.70 -4.12
CA ALA A 172 0.49 -5.65 -3.10
C ALA A 172 1.82 -4.91 -2.99
N SER A 173 2.93 -5.65 -2.92
CA SER A 173 4.29 -5.12 -2.90
C SER A 173 4.57 -4.20 -4.09
N SER A 174 4.10 -4.57 -5.28
CA SER A 174 4.29 -3.76 -6.49
C SER A 174 3.62 -2.39 -6.40
N TYR A 175 2.46 -2.27 -5.73
CA TYR A 175 1.81 -0.97 -5.51
C TYR A 175 2.58 -0.09 -4.53
N PHE A 176 3.16 -0.66 -3.47
CA PHE A 176 4.09 0.08 -2.60
C PHE A 176 5.34 0.54 -3.37
N ASP A 177 5.92 -0.33 -4.19
CA ASP A 177 7.09 0.02 -5.02
C ASP A 177 6.77 1.11 -6.04
N ARG A 178 5.53 1.15 -6.52
CA ARG A 178 5.02 2.22 -7.39
C ARG A 178 5.00 3.58 -6.69
N VAL A 179 4.55 3.63 -5.43
CA VAL A 179 4.61 4.84 -4.60
C VAL A 179 6.06 5.27 -4.39
N ILE A 180 6.94 4.34 -4.04
CA ILE A 180 8.37 4.61 -3.82
C ILE A 180 9.01 5.17 -5.10
N SER A 181 8.69 4.58 -6.25
CA SER A 181 9.18 5.03 -7.56
C SER A 181 8.68 6.42 -7.94
N ALA A 182 7.42 6.74 -7.64
CA ALA A 182 6.84 8.05 -7.92
C ALA A 182 7.45 9.16 -7.05
N LEU A 183 7.95 8.83 -5.86
CA LEU A 183 8.57 9.78 -4.94
C LEU A 183 10.07 9.98 -5.20
N SER A 184 10.76 8.95 -5.71
CA SER A 184 12.21 8.96 -6.01
C SER A 184 12.52 9.80 -7.25
#